data_AF-A0A6I4J0R8-F1
#
_entry.id   AF-A0A6I4J0R8-F1
#
_cell.length_a   1.000
_cell.length_b   1.000
_cell.length_c   1.000
_cell.angle_alpha   90.00
_cell.angle_beta   90.00
_cell.angle_gamma   90.00
#
_symmetry.space_group_name_H-M   'P 1'
#
loop_
_entity.id
_entity.type
_entity.pdbx_description
1 polymer ?
#
loop_
_entity_poly.entity_id
_entity_poly.type
_entity_poly.pdbx_seq_one_letter_code
_entity_poly.pdbx_strand_id
1 'polypeptide(L)' 'MQFLRKLLRKTDGATAIEYGLILALICIACLGAMGALADTTISMWNGISENVLAH' A
#
# COMPACT_ATOMS: atom_id res chain seq x y z
N MET A 1 14.56 0.38 -38.13
CA MET A 1 15.33 0.60 -36.88
C MET A 1 15.22 2.02 -36.27
N GLN A 2 14.40 2.93 -36.80
CA GLN A 2 14.24 4.29 -36.22
C GLN A 2 13.32 4.29 -34.97
N PHE A 3 12.30 3.44 -34.94
CA PHE A 3 11.35 3.32 -33.84
C PHE A 3 12.01 2.80 -32.55
N LEU A 4 12.74 1.68 -32.62
CA LEU A 4 13.48 1.12 -31.47
C LEU A 4 14.53 2.11 -30.91
N ARG A 5 15.22 2.87 -31.77
CA ARG A 5 16.18 3.90 -31.32
C ARG A 5 15.51 5.08 -30.62
N LYS A 6 14.27 5.43 -31.01
CA LYS A 6 13.48 6.47 -30.32
C LYS A 6 12.99 6.00 -28.96
N LEU A 7 12.58 4.73 -28.82
CA LEU A 7 12.17 4.18 -27.52
C LEU A 7 13.34 4.13 -26.53
N LEU A 8 14.51 3.68 -26.97
CA LEU A 8 15.72 3.61 -26.13
C LEU A 8 16.28 5.00 -25.72
N ARG A 9 15.87 6.08 -26.41
CA ARG A 9 16.31 7.45 -26.14
C ARG A 9 15.29 8.25 -25.31
N LYS A 10 14.11 7.70 -25.02
CA LYS A 10 13.10 8.34 -24.16
C LYS A 10 13.36 8.01 -22.70
N THR A 11 13.78 9.01 -21.93
CA THR A 11 13.96 8.96 -20.47
C THR A 11 12.64 8.92 -19.70
N ASP A 12 11.50 9.19 -20.35
CA ASP A 12 10.17 9.16 -19.74
C ASP A 12 9.87 7.83 -19.01
N GLY A 13 10.39 6.71 -19.52
CA GLY A 13 10.26 5.39 -18.88
C GLY A 13 11.11 5.22 -17.63
N ALA A 14 12.28 5.86 -17.56
CA ALA A 14 13.13 5.83 -16.36
C ALA A 14 12.44 6.57 -15.20
N THR A 15 11.80 7.70 -15.50
CA THR A 15 11.01 8.48 -14.53
C THR A 15 9.76 7.71 -14.07
N ALA A 16 9.11 6.94 -14.95
CA ALA A 16 7.97 6.09 -14.58
C ALA A 16 8.35 4.97 -13.59
N ILE A 17 9.59 4.45 -13.67
CA ILE A 17 10.08 3.42 -12.75
C ILE A 17 10.34 4.01 -11.36
N GLU A 18 10.92 5.22 -11.29
CA GLU A 18 11.19 5.90 -10.02
C GLU A 18 9.90 6.25 -9.27
N TYR A 19 8.93 6.87 -9.96
CA TYR A 19 7.62 7.13 -9.37
C TYR A 19 6.82 5.85 -9.12
N GLY A 20 6.99 4.82 -9.94
CA GLY A 20 6.41 3.50 -9.73
C GLY A 20 6.91 2.84 -8.43
N LEU A 21 8.20 2.98 -8.12
CA LEU A 21 8.77 2.48 -6.86
C LEU A 21 8.22 3.25 -5.64
N ILE A 22 8.10 4.58 -5.74
CA ILE A 22 7.53 5.41 -4.67
C ILE A 22 6.08 4.99 -4.40
N LEU A 23 5.27 4.82 -5.46
CA LEU A 23 3.88 4.37 -5.33
C LEU A 23 3.79 2.96 -4.74
N ALA A 24 4.66 2.04 -5.13
CA ALA A 24 4.71 0.70 -4.56
C ALA A 24 4.98 0.74 -3.05
N LEU A 25 5.91 1.57 -2.59
CA LEU A 25 6.20 1.74 -1.16
C LEU A 25 5.04 2.38 -0.40
N ILE A 26 4.36 3.37 -0.99
CA ILE A 26 3.15 3.98 -0.40
C ILE A 26 2.04 2.93 -0.26
N CYS A 27 1.79 2.13 -1.29
CA CYS A 27 0.78 1.07 -1.23
C CYS A 27 1.07 0.07 -0.11
N ILE A 28 2.32 -0.37 0.04
CA ILE A 28 2.72 -1.30 1.12
C ILE A 28 2.51 -0.66 2.50
N ALA A 29 2.88 0.62 2.66
CA ALA A 29 2.67 1.35 3.91
C ALA A 29 1.17 1.47 4.26
N CYS A 30 0.33 1.78 3.27
CA CYS A 30 -1.12 1.84 3.44
C CYS A 30 -1.70 0.47 3.85
N LEU A 31 -1.29 -0.62 3.20
CA LEU A 31 -1.73 -1.97 3.55
C LEU A 31 -1.35 -2.34 5.00
N GLY A 32 -0.12 -2.02 5.42
CA GLY A 32 0.31 -2.24 6.80
C GLY A 32 -0.48 -1.42 7.82
N ALA A 33 -0.73 -0.14 7.53
CA ALA A 33 -1.52 0.74 8.40
C ALA A 33 -2.98 0.27 8.53
N MET A 34 -3.59 -0.20 7.42
CA MET A 34 -4.94 -0.76 7.43
C MET A 34 -5.02 -2.04 8.25
N GLY A 35 -4.01 -2.91 8.19
CA GLY A 35 -3.92 -4.10 9.03
C GLY A 35 -3.90 -3.77 10.52
N ALA A 36 -3.02 -2.86 10.94
CA ALA A 36 -2.92 -2.43 12.34
C ALA A 36 -4.21 -1.76 12.86
N LEU A 37 -4.88 -0.97 12.01
CA LEU A 37 -6.16 -0.36 12.34
C LEU A 37 -7.25 -1.43 12.53
N ALA A 38 -7.31 -2.42 11.64
CA ALA A 38 -8.26 -3.52 11.73
C ALA A 38 -8.07 -4.32 13.02
N ASP A 39 -6.82 -4.70 13.34
CA ASP A 39 -6.50 -5.45 14.56
C ASP A 39 -6.92 -4.69 15.81
N THR A 40 -6.62 -3.40 15.88
CA THR A 40 -7.01 -2.53 17.00
C THR A 40 -8.53 -2.46 17.14
N THR A 41 -9.23 -2.29 16.02
CA THR A 41 -10.69 -2.21 15.99
C THR A 41 -11.33 -3.52 16.43
N ILE A 42 -10.86 -4.66 15.92
CA ILE A 42 -11.34 -6.00 16.29
C ILE A 42 -11.11 -6.24 17.78
N SER A 43 -9.91 -5.94 18.29
CA SER A 43 -9.59 -6.10 19.71
C SER A 43 -10.51 -5.29 20.61
N MET A 44 -10.80 -4.04 20.24
CA MET A 44 -11.74 -3.19 20.97
C MET A 44 -13.15 -3.80 21.02
N TRP A 45 -13.68 -4.26 19.88
CA TRP A 45 -15.01 -4.88 19.83
C TRP A 45 -15.10 -6.20 20.58
N ASN A 46 -14.05 -7.03 20.50
CA ASN A 46 -13.97 -8.27 21.29
C ASN A 46 -14.01 -7.96 22.78
N GLY A 47 -13.22 -6.96 23.23
CA GLY A 47 -13.25 -6.53 24.62
C GLY A 47 -14.63 -6.05 25.05
N ILE A 48 -15.34 -5.26 24.24
CA ILE A 48 -16.72 -4.85 24.54
C ILE A 48 -17.64 -6.07 24.63
N SER A 49 -17.57 -6.99 23.67
CA SER A 49 -18.39 -8.20 23.64
C SER A 49 -18.19 -9.06 24.89
N GLU A 50 -16.94 -9.23 25.33
CA GLU A 50 -16.61 -9.97 26.55
C GLU A 50 -17.18 -9.30 27.79
N ASN A 51 -17.05 -7.97 27.91
CA ASN A 51 -17.58 -7.22 29.04
C ASN A 51 -19.12 -7.26 29.11
N VAL A 52 -19.80 -7.22 27.96
CA VAL A 52 -21.26 -7.33 27.90
C VAL A 52 -21.73 -8.74 28.24
N LEU A 53 -20.97 -9.77 27.85
CA LEU A 53 -21.34 -11.18 28.10
C LEU A 53 -21.01 -11.63 29.54
N ALA A 54 -20.06 -10.97 30.19
CA ALA A 54 -19.68 -11.20 31.58
C ALA A 54 -20.62 -10.51 32.60
N HIS A 55 -21.51 -9.62 32.15
CA HIS A 55 -22.62 -9.05 32.93
C HIS A 55 -23.94 -9.72 32.55
#